data_AF-A0A3P6RSS5-F1
#
_entry.id   AF-A0A3P6RSS5-F1
#
_cell.length_a   1.000
_cell.length_b   1.000
_cell.length_c   1.000
_cell.angle_alpha   90.00
_cell.angle_beta   90.00
_cell.angle_gamma   90.00
#
_symmetry.space_group_name_H-M   'P 1'
#
loop_
_entity.id
_entity.type
_entity.pdbx_description
1 polymer ?
#
loop_
_entity_poly.entity_id
_entity_poly.type
_entity_poly.pdbx_seq_one_letter_code
_entity_poly.pdbx_strand_id
1 'polypeptide(L)'
;MRVGHGSHGLGKVKIDDENHLLEVENMLRAVGPIEVLTEPFIETKYDIHLQKIGSETRAYIRKGISNDWKSNASSAMLEKISLSNRQKQWLATVSDAFGGLEVFGIDILVAKDGREIIHDVNDAITLLGDTQEEDRRIIADLVQTHIIQSFAPFFFLPLFLV
;
A
#
# COMPACT_ATOMS: atom_id res chain seq x y z
N MET A 1 15.94 -7.67 -0.66
CA MET A 1 15.69 -8.31 0.65
C MET A 1 14.88 -7.36 1.52
N ARG A 2 13.90 -7.88 2.27
CA ARG A 2 13.10 -7.16 3.27
C ARG A 2 13.30 -7.81 4.63
N VAL A 3 13.59 -7.02 5.66
CA VAL A 3 13.88 -7.49 7.03
C VAL A 3 12.80 -6.99 7.98
N GLY A 4 12.10 -7.94 8.61
CA GLY A 4 11.00 -7.67 9.53
C GLY A 4 9.84 -6.92 8.89
N HIS A 5 9.04 -6.27 9.74
CA HIS A 5 7.94 -5.42 9.32
C HIS A 5 8.38 -3.95 9.33
N GLY A 6 8.52 -3.35 8.14
CA GLY A 6 8.99 -1.97 7.98
C GLY A 6 8.14 -1.19 6.99
N SER A 7 7.92 0.10 7.29
CA SER A 7 7.23 1.03 6.40
C SER A 7 8.22 2.00 5.74
N HIS A 8 7.81 2.67 4.66
CA HIS A 8 8.59 3.75 4.02
C HIS A 8 10.03 3.36 3.62
N GLY A 9 10.23 2.09 3.25
CA GLY A 9 11.53 1.59 2.79
C GLY A 9 12.50 1.17 3.90
N LEU A 10 12.08 1.23 5.17
CA LEU A 10 12.84 0.68 6.30
C LEU A 10 12.97 -0.84 6.17
N GLY A 11 14.14 -1.39 6.48
CA GLY A 11 14.41 -2.82 6.39
C GLY A 11 14.50 -3.38 4.95
N LYS A 12 14.32 -2.54 3.92
CA LYS A 12 14.49 -2.93 2.51
C LYS A 12 15.94 -2.69 2.08
N VAL A 13 16.65 -3.75 1.68
CA VAL A 13 18.05 -3.71 1.22
C VAL A 13 18.15 -4.33 -0.17
N LYS A 14 18.81 -3.63 -1.09
CA LYS A 14 19.20 -4.18 -2.39
C LYS A 14 20.50 -4.97 -2.18
N ILE A 15 20.50 -6.23 -2.60
CA ILE A 15 21.66 -7.12 -2.52
C ILE A 15 22.19 -7.26 -3.94
N ASP A 16 23.45 -6.91 -4.15
CA ASP A 16 24.08 -6.88 -5.48
C ASP A 16 24.85 -8.19 -5.79
N ASP A 17 25.37 -8.87 -4.76
CA ASP A 17 26.13 -10.11 -4.89
C ASP A 17 26.05 -10.99 -3.64
N GLU A 18 26.65 -12.19 -3.72
CA GLU A 18 26.66 -13.19 -2.64
C GLU A 18 27.43 -12.74 -1.40
N ASN A 19 28.50 -11.94 -1.55
CA ASN A 19 29.27 -11.45 -0.41
C ASN A 19 28.46 -10.42 0.39
N HIS A 20 27.78 -9.51 -0.30
CA HIS A 20 26.87 -8.54 0.32
C HIS A 20 25.72 -9.27 1.05
N LEU A 21 25.18 -10.35 0.47
CA LEU A 21 24.17 -11.18 1.16
C LEU A 21 24.70 -11.75 2.47
N LEU A 22 25.90 -12.35 2.44
CA LEU A 22 26.52 -12.98 3.60
C LEU A 22 26.82 -11.96 4.71
N GLU A 23 27.30 -10.77 4.35
CA GLU A 23 27.53 -9.68 5.31
C GLU A 23 26.23 -9.28 6.02
N VAL A 24 25.15 -9.06 5.27
CA VAL A 24 23.87 -8.69 5.87
C VAL A 24 23.30 -9.83 6.70
N GLU A 25 23.42 -11.08 6.24
CA GLU A 25 23.00 -12.25 7.01
C GLU A 25 23.72 -12.35 8.35
N ASN A 26 25.05 -12.15 8.36
CA ASN A 26 25.85 -12.16 9.59
C ASN A 26 25.43 -11.06 10.56
N MET A 27 25.13 -9.87 10.06
CA MET A 27 24.61 -8.77 10.88
C MET A 27 23.25 -9.12 11.49
N LEU A 28 22.33 -9.69 10.71
CA LEU A 28 21.01 -10.07 11.20
C LEU A 28 21.07 -11.18 12.24
N ARG A 29 21.95 -12.18 12.05
CA ARG A 29 22.18 -13.25 13.03
C ARG A 29 22.64 -12.72 14.40
N ALA A 30 23.37 -11.62 14.42
CA ALA A 30 23.84 -11.00 15.66
C ALA A 30 22.74 -10.25 16.43
N VAL A 31 21.69 -9.76 15.75
CA VAL A 31 20.59 -9.00 16.36
C VAL A 31 19.50 -9.93 16.94
N GLY A 32 19.46 -11.18 16.49
CA GLY A 32 18.51 -12.19 16.95
C GLY A 32 17.56 -12.66 15.84
N PRO A 33 16.62 -13.57 16.14
CA PRO A 33 15.70 -14.10 15.14
C PRO A 33 14.80 -12.97 14.59
N ILE A 34 14.86 -12.77 13.28
CA ILE A 34 14.03 -11.82 12.54
C ILE A 34 13.59 -12.42 11.21
N GLU A 35 12.35 -12.15 10.80
CA GLU A 35 11.83 -12.60 9.52
C GLU A 35 12.53 -11.86 8.36
N VAL A 36 12.88 -12.60 7.31
CA VAL A 36 13.54 -12.05 6.13
C VAL A 36 12.89 -12.60 4.88
N LEU A 37 12.51 -11.71 3.97
CA LEU A 37 11.99 -12.04 2.64
C LEU A 37 13.00 -11.63 1.56
N THR A 38 13.31 -12.54 0.66
CA THR A 38 14.11 -12.26 -0.54
C THR A 38 13.23 -12.28 -1.78
N GLU A 39 13.42 -11.31 -2.65
CA GLU A 39 12.69 -11.18 -3.91
C GLU A 39 13.66 -10.67 -4.98
N PRO A 40 13.47 -11.02 -6.27
CA PRO A 40 14.28 -10.47 -7.35
C PRO A 40 14.19 -8.95 -7.41
N PHE A 41 15.33 -8.29 -7.61
CA PHE A 41 15.34 -6.86 -7.86
C PHE A 41 14.76 -6.55 -9.25
N ILE A 42 13.84 -5.59 -9.32
CA ILE A 42 13.20 -5.16 -10.55
C ILE A 42 13.66 -3.74 -10.85
N GLU A 43 14.30 -3.55 -12.00
CA GLU A 43 14.54 -2.20 -12.51
C GLU A 43 13.25 -1.59 -13.05
N THR A 44 12.78 -0.53 -12.39
CA THR A 44 11.53 0.13 -12.72
C THR A 44 11.72 1.37 -13.59
N LYS A 45 10.72 1.66 -14.43
CA LYS A 45 10.56 2.95 -15.10
C LYS A 45 9.91 3.98 -14.18
N TYR A 46 8.94 3.51 -13.41
CA TYR A 46 8.13 4.23 -12.43
C TYR A 46 7.29 3.19 -11.67
N ASP A 47 6.61 3.65 -10.63
CA ASP A 47 5.67 2.81 -9.89
C ASP A 47 4.25 3.39 -10.04
N ILE A 48 3.25 2.52 -9.93
CA ILE A 48 1.84 2.91 -9.90
C ILE A 48 1.32 2.66 -8.48
N HIS A 49 0.67 3.67 -7.90
CA HIS A 49 -0.07 3.54 -6.67
C HIS A 49 -1.58 3.56 -6.98
N LEU A 50 -2.25 2.45 -6.72
CA LEU A 50 -3.71 2.39 -6.72
C LEU A 50 -4.20 2.64 -5.31
N GLN A 51 -5.30 3.36 -5.16
CA GLN A 51 -5.99 3.50 -3.87
C GLN A 51 -7.48 3.22 -4.04
N LYS A 52 -8.09 2.61 -3.04
CA LYS A 52 -9.53 2.50 -2.86
C LYS A 52 -9.90 3.06 -1.48
N ILE A 53 -10.92 3.91 -1.47
CA ILE A 53 -11.49 4.52 -0.26
C ILE A 53 -13.02 4.49 -0.42
N GLY A 54 -13.68 3.57 0.27
CA GLY A 54 -15.10 3.29 0.08
C GLY A 54 -15.37 2.85 -1.37
N SER A 55 -16.23 3.57 -2.08
CA SER A 55 -16.50 3.35 -3.51
C SER A 55 -15.49 4.02 -4.44
N GLU A 56 -14.71 4.98 -3.95
CA GLU A 56 -13.80 5.76 -4.78
C GLU A 56 -12.50 5.02 -5.04
N THR A 57 -12.08 4.99 -6.30
CA THR A 57 -10.83 4.37 -6.72
C THR A 57 -9.99 5.36 -7.52
N ARG A 58 -8.70 5.48 -7.19
CA ARG A 58 -7.77 6.37 -7.89
C ARG A 58 -6.47 5.65 -8.21
N ALA A 59 -5.75 6.15 -9.22
CA ALA A 59 -4.47 5.62 -9.65
C ALA A 59 -3.50 6.76 -9.94
N TYR A 60 -2.25 6.58 -9.51
CA TYR A 60 -1.19 7.56 -9.67
C TYR A 60 0.09 6.90 -10.14
N ILE A 61 0.78 7.50 -11.10
CA ILE A 61 2.18 7.19 -11.38
C ILE A 61 3.03 7.99 -10.39
N ARG A 62 3.96 7.31 -9.72
CA ARG A 62 5.05 7.89 -8.93
C ARG A 62 6.36 7.64 -9.65
N LYS A 63 7.08 8.72 -9.97
CA LYS A 63 8.43 8.64 -10.53
C LYS A 63 9.40 9.36 -9.63
N GLY A 64 10.33 8.60 -9.03
CA GLY A 64 11.41 9.16 -8.23
C GLY A 64 12.21 10.18 -9.05
N ILE A 65 12.50 11.33 -8.45
CA ILE A 65 13.32 12.38 -9.09
C ILE A 65 14.80 12.18 -8.75
N SER A 66 15.09 11.48 -7.65
CA SER A 66 16.44 11.05 -7.31
C SER A 66 16.81 9.75 -8.05
N ASN A 67 18.11 9.46 -8.14
CA ASN A 67 18.61 8.16 -8.61
C ASN A 67 18.48 7.04 -7.54
N ASP A 68 17.63 7.23 -6.52
CA ASP A 68 17.33 6.18 -5.55
C ASP A 68 16.41 5.12 -6.19
N TRP A 69 16.73 3.85 -5.96
CA TRP A 69 15.87 2.74 -6.40
C TRP A 69 14.58 2.67 -5.58
N LYS A 70 14.52 3.30 -4.40
CA LYS A 70 13.32 3.47 -3.58
C LYS A 70 12.60 4.76 -3.98
N SER A 71 11.67 4.65 -4.93
CA SER A 71 10.91 5.80 -5.44
C SER A 71 10.10 6.54 -4.35
N ASN A 72 9.74 5.85 -3.26
CA ASN A 72 8.95 6.37 -2.14
C ASN A 72 9.79 6.99 -1.00
N ALA A 73 11.12 6.86 -1.05
CA ALA A 73 12.00 7.36 0.01
C ALA A 73 12.46 8.82 -0.22
N SER A 74 12.18 9.39 -1.40
CA SER A 74 12.63 10.71 -1.81
C SER A 74 11.57 11.46 -2.63
N SER A 75 11.85 12.71 -3.00
CA SER A 75 10.96 13.50 -3.85
C SER A 75 10.59 12.75 -5.13
N ALA A 76 9.29 12.68 -5.41
CA ALA A 76 8.75 12.01 -6.59
C ALA A 76 7.81 12.95 -7.35
N MET A 77 7.83 12.85 -8.68
CA MET A 77 6.76 13.38 -9.52
C MET A 77 5.54 12.47 -9.38
N LEU A 78 4.37 13.08 -9.23
CA LEU A 78 3.10 12.37 -9.11
C LEU A 78 2.19 12.78 -10.26
N GLU A 79 1.67 11.80 -10.99
CA GLU A 79 0.73 12.01 -12.10
C GLU A 79 -0.52 11.15 -11.88
N LYS A 80 -1.69 11.76 -11.88
CA LYS A 80 -2.96 11.02 -11.81
C LYS A 80 -3.26 10.38 -13.17
N ILE A 81 -3.60 9.09 -13.15
CA ILE A 81 -3.91 8.32 -14.36
C ILE A 81 -5.29 7.66 -14.28
N SER A 82 -5.79 7.20 -15.43
CA SER A 82 -7.00 6.38 -15.49
C SER A 82 -6.68 4.91 -15.19
N LEU A 83 -7.58 4.26 -14.44
CA LEU A 83 -7.47 2.83 -14.12
C LEU A 83 -7.68 1.95 -15.36
N SER A 84 -6.77 1.01 -15.59
CA SER A 84 -6.96 -0.08 -16.55
C SER A 84 -7.96 -1.12 -16.04
N ASN A 85 -8.52 -1.95 -16.93
CA ASN A 85 -9.42 -3.04 -16.53
C ASN A 85 -8.75 -4.03 -15.56
N ARG A 86 -7.45 -4.31 -15.78
CA ARG A 86 -6.65 -5.18 -14.91
C ARG A 86 -6.47 -4.59 -13.51
N GLN A 87 -6.20 -3.29 -13.43
CA GLN A 87 -6.04 -2.58 -12.15
C GLN A 87 -7.36 -2.52 -11.37
N LYS A 88 -8.50 -2.32 -12.06
CA LYS A 88 -9.83 -2.43 -11.45
C LYS A 88 -10.08 -3.83 -10.88
N GLN A 89 -9.69 -4.88 -11.61
CA GLN A 89 -9.81 -6.25 -11.13
C GLN A 89 -8.97 -6.48 -9.87
N TRP A 90 -7.74 -5.98 -9.82
CA TRP A 90 -6.91 -6.08 -8.62
C TRP A 90 -7.51 -5.36 -7.41
N LEU A 91 -8.05 -4.15 -7.61
CA LEU A 91 -8.78 -3.44 -6.55
C LEU A 91 -9.99 -4.25 -6.07
N ALA A 92 -10.76 -4.86 -6.97
CA ALA A 92 -11.89 -5.70 -6.57
C ALA A 92 -11.42 -6.91 -5.75
N THR A 93 -10.42 -7.65 -6.23
CA THR A 93 -9.90 -8.84 -5.54
C THR A 93 -9.38 -8.53 -4.14
N VAL A 94 -8.64 -7.42 -3.97
CA VAL A 94 -8.12 -7.02 -2.65
C VAL A 94 -9.24 -6.52 -1.74
N SER A 95 -10.25 -5.86 -2.29
CA SER A 95 -11.41 -5.39 -1.53
C SER A 95 -12.17 -6.53 -0.85
N ASP A 96 -12.18 -7.72 -1.45
CA ASP A 96 -12.87 -8.89 -0.91
C ASP A 96 -12.04 -9.65 0.16
N ALA A 97 -10.77 -9.26 0.36
CA ALA A 97 -9.90 -9.89 1.34
C ALA A 97 -10.33 -9.59 2.79
N PHE A 98 -9.96 -10.48 3.72
CA PHE A 98 -10.16 -10.31 5.17
C PHE A 98 -11.58 -9.95 5.63
N GLY A 99 -12.61 -10.31 4.84
CA GLY A 99 -14.00 -10.02 5.15
C GLY A 99 -14.51 -8.67 4.63
N GLY A 100 -13.69 -7.93 3.88
CA GLY A 100 -14.04 -6.65 3.28
C GLY A 100 -13.06 -5.55 3.67
N LEU A 101 -12.23 -5.11 2.72
CA LEU A 101 -11.38 -3.94 2.85
C LEU A 101 -11.96 -2.78 2.06
N GLU A 102 -12.22 -1.66 2.74
CA GLU A 102 -12.79 -0.45 2.13
C GLU A 102 -11.77 0.67 1.94
N VAL A 103 -10.70 0.68 2.73
CA VAL A 103 -9.59 1.63 2.61
C VAL A 103 -8.28 0.85 2.47
N PHE A 104 -7.67 0.91 1.30
CA PHE A 104 -6.37 0.28 1.05
C PHE A 104 -5.70 0.85 -0.21
N GLY A 105 -4.42 0.54 -0.37
CA GLY A 105 -3.63 0.90 -1.53
C GLY A 105 -2.83 -0.29 -2.06
N ILE A 106 -2.59 -0.32 -3.37
CA ILE A 106 -1.77 -1.32 -4.05
C ILE A 106 -0.60 -0.61 -4.72
N ASP A 107 0.62 -0.97 -4.34
CA ASP A 107 1.83 -0.49 -4.98
C ASP A 107 2.26 -1.49 -6.07
N ILE A 108 2.43 -0.98 -7.28
CA ILE A 108 2.80 -1.75 -8.47
C ILE A 108 4.10 -1.19 -9.04
N LEU A 109 5.06 -2.07 -9.28
CA LEU A 109 6.30 -1.74 -9.99
C LEU A 109 6.06 -1.91 -11.48
N VAL A 110 6.42 -0.90 -12.28
CA VAL A 110 6.42 -1.00 -13.75
C VAL A 110 7.86 -1.17 -14.23
N ALA A 111 8.20 -2.37 -14.65
CA ALA A 111 9.54 -2.73 -15.11
C ALA A 111 9.91 -2.03 -16.42
N LYS A 112 11.21 -1.97 -16.74
CA LYS A 112 11.71 -1.41 -18.01
C LYS A 112 11.17 -2.08 -19.26
N ASP A 113 10.76 -3.35 -19.19
CA ASP A 113 10.11 -4.08 -20.27
C ASP A 113 8.58 -3.86 -20.33
N GLY A 114 8.01 -3.09 -19.40
CA GLY A 114 6.59 -2.77 -19.33
C GLY A 114 5.74 -3.76 -18.51
N ARG A 115 6.34 -4.78 -17.90
CA ARG A 115 5.60 -5.65 -16.97
C ARG A 115 5.17 -4.89 -15.73
N GLU A 116 3.93 -5.09 -15.31
CA GLU A 116 3.38 -4.64 -14.03
C GLU A 116 3.49 -5.76 -12.99
N ILE A 117 4.11 -5.47 -11.84
CA ILE A 117 4.31 -6.39 -10.73
C ILE A 117 3.72 -5.77 -9.46
N ILE A 118 2.73 -6.40 -8.85
CA ILE A 118 2.23 -5.98 -7.52
C ILE A 118 3.35 -6.24 -6.50
N HIS A 119 3.77 -5.19 -5.80
CA HIS A 119 4.87 -5.23 -4.84
C HIS A 119 4.43 -5.13 -3.38
N ASP A 120 3.33 -4.42 -3.13
CA ASP A 120 2.77 -4.23 -1.79
C ASP A 120 1.27 -3.95 -1.82
N VAL A 121 0.60 -4.30 -0.73
CA VAL A 121 -0.77 -3.90 -0.42
C VAL A 121 -0.78 -3.33 0.99
N ASN A 122 -1.32 -2.11 1.15
CA ASN A 122 -1.30 -1.37 2.40
C ASN A 122 -2.73 -1.04 2.83
N ASP A 123 -3.09 -1.36 4.07
CA ASP A 123 -4.35 -0.95 4.72
C ASP A 123 -4.22 0.41 5.42
N ALA A 124 -3.00 0.81 5.78
CA ALA A 124 -2.64 2.18 6.14
C ALA A 124 -2.00 2.89 4.94
N ILE A 125 -2.78 3.75 4.28
CA ILE A 125 -2.34 4.44 3.06
C ILE A 125 -1.87 5.88 3.32
N THR A 126 -0.87 6.31 2.55
CA THR A 126 -0.53 7.73 2.40
C THR A 126 -1.44 8.33 1.34
N LEU A 127 -2.19 9.37 1.68
CA LEU A 127 -3.03 10.09 0.71
C LEU A 127 -2.14 10.89 -0.24
N LEU A 128 -2.40 10.79 -1.54
CA LEU A 128 -1.54 11.36 -2.59
C LEU A 128 -2.27 12.41 -3.43
N GLY A 129 -1.49 13.32 -4.01
CA GLY A 129 -1.95 14.28 -5.00
C GLY A 129 -2.73 15.45 -4.41
N ASP A 130 -3.53 16.08 -5.26
CA ASP A 130 -4.36 17.25 -4.96
C ASP A 130 -5.73 16.89 -4.36
N THR A 131 -6.11 15.61 -4.39
CA THR A 131 -7.40 15.12 -3.87
C THR A 131 -7.38 14.77 -2.38
N GLN A 132 -6.29 15.02 -1.66
CA GLN A 132 -6.14 14.58 -0.26
C GLN A 132 -7.25 15.09 0.67
N GLU A 133 -7.70 16.34 0.51
CA GLU A 133 -8.80 16.86 1.34
C GLU A 133 -10.12 16.13 1.05
N GLU A 134 -10.36 15.77 -0.20
CA GLU A 134 -11.54 15.01 -0.58
C GLU A 134 -11.47 13.58 -0.07
N ASP A 135 -10.30 12.95 -0.15
CA ASP A 135 -10.05 11.62 0.40
C ASP A 135 -10.32 11.60 1.91
N ARG A 136 -9.91 12.63 2.65
CA ARG A 136 -10.21 12.77 4.09
C ARG A 136 -11.70 12.89 4.38
N ARG A 137 -12.46 13.62 3.54
CA ARG A 137 -13.92 13.71 3.68
C ARG A 137 -14.59 12.37 3.45
N ILE A 138 -14.23 11.66 2.38
CA ILE A 138 -14.77 10.34 2.07
C ILE A 138 -14.47 9.36 3.22
N ILE A 139 -13.26 9.38 3.78
CA ILE A 139 -12.91 8.57 4.95
C ILE A 139 -13.80 8.93 6.16
N ALA A 140 -14.01 10.23 6.43
CA ALA A 140 -14.84 10.67 7.54
C ALA A 140 -16.30 10.20 7.38
N ASP A 141 -16.87 10.33 6.18
CA ASP A 141 -18.24 9.88 5.86
C ASP A 141 -18.38 8.36 5.96
N LEU A 142 -17.35 7.62 5.53
CA LEU A 142 -17.29 6.17 5.64
C LEU A 142 -17.29 5.74 7.13
N VAL A 143 -16.43 6.36 7.94
CA VAL A 143 -16.38 6.11 9.39
C VAL A 143 -17.70 6.44 10.06
N GLN A 144 -18.33 7.57 9.72
CA GLN A 144 -19.64 7.95 10.24
C GLN A 144 -20.71 6.91 9.89
N THR A 145 -20.70 6.41 8.65
CA THR A 145 -21.64 5.38 8.18
C THR A 145 -21.50 4.10 9.00
N HIS A 146 -20.27 3.63 9.22
CA HIS A 146 -20.00 2.44 10.05
C HIS A 146 -20.39 2.60 11.51
N ILE A 147 -20.14 3.77 12.10
CA ILE A 147 -20.61 4.10 13.45
C ILE A 147 -22.14 3.99 13.49
N ILE A 148 -22.85 4.66 12.59
CA ILE A 148 -24.32 4.64 12.57
C ILE A 148 -24.84 3.21 12.41
N GLN A 149 -24.28 2.42 11.49
CA GLN A 149 -24.70 1.02 11.26
C GLN A 149 -24.43 0.11 12.46
N SER A 150 -23.31 0.32 13.16
CA SER A 150 -22.93 -0.47 14.33
C SER A 150 -23.74 -0.11 15.59
N PHE A 151 -24.18 1.16 15.72
CA PHE A 151 -24.89 1.66 16.89
C PHE A 151 -26.42 1.80 16.71
N ALA A 152 -26.93 1.73 15.48
CA ALA A 152 -28.37 1.66 15.20
C ALA A 152 -29.12 0.54 15.96
N PRO A 153 -28.54 -0.65 16.24
CA PRO A 153 -29.20 -1.69 17.03
C PRO A 153 -29.48 -1.29 18.49
N PHE A 154 -28.74 -0.32 19.05
CA PHE A 154 -28.86 0.07 20.47
C PHE A 154 -29.96 1.11 20.73
N PHE A 155 -30.37 1.88 19.72
CA PHE A 155 -31.43 2.89 19.87
C PHE A 155 -32.85 2.30 19.72
N PHE A 156 -32.98 1.04 19.29
CA PHE A 156 -34.25 0.33 19.12
C PHE A 156 -34.48 -0.80 20.14
N LEU A 157 -33.68 -0.90 21.21
CA LEU A 157 -34.12 -1.73 22.34
C LEU A 157 -35.33 -1.03 22.97
N PRO A 158 -36.51 -1.67 23.00
CA PRO A 158 -37.67 -1.07 23.65
C PRO A 158 -37.35 -0.85 25.12
N LEU A 159 -37.80 0.28 25.65
CA LEU A 159 -37.88 0.58 27.08
C LEU A 159 -38.92 -0.32 27.79
N PHE A 160 -38.96 -1.61 27.48
CA PHE A 160 -39.79 -2.63 28.13
C PHE A 160 -38.90 -3.54 28.96
N LEU A 161 -38.43 -2.99 30.07
CA LEU A 161 -38.16 -3.72 31.31
C LEU A 161 -38.19 -2.69 32.43
N VAL A 162 -39.41 -2.43 32.88
CA VAL A 162 -39.73 -2.06 34.27
C VAL A 162 -39.32 -3.22 35.17
#